data_AF-A0A940L458-F1
#
_entry.id   AF-A0A940L458-F1
#
_cell.length_a   1.000
_cell.length_b   1.000
_cell.length_c   1.000
_cell.angle_alpha   90.00
_cell.angle_beta   90.00
_cell.angle_gamma   90.00
#
_symmetry.space_group_name_H-M   'P 1'
#
loop_
_entity.id
_entity.type
_entity.pdbx_description
1 polymer ?
#
loop_
_entity_poly.entity_id
_entity_poly.type
_entity_poly.pdbx_seq_one_letter_code
_entity_poly.pdbx_strand_id
1 'polypeptide(L)'
;MRILLLLLFISTLAGSFAFAKDKDREDLEYKGLPNWSEFRGFVLEQQREDERLGLSYMISGGLAAVGGVVGYNLAEDPFSRSVYAITSTVGIAAIGLGASYYWTGNEYDSFYYALEHANISIQEKNAILKRYLEKERQWRENRRWIRVATHALIAVANFYSAAQEENSDVKSVFYFLGAANTVMAISYTF
;
A
#
# COMPACT_ATOMS: atom_id res chain seq x y z
N MET A 1 -30.28 7.89 0.99
CA MET A 1 -29.15 8.13 1.91
C MET A 1 -28.46 6.85 2.38
N ARG A 2 -29.19 5.80 2.83
CA ARG A 2 -28.58 4.54 3.32
C ARG A 2 -27.70 3.77 2.32
N ILE A 3 -28.03 3.81 1.03
CA ILE A 3 -27.26 3.11 -0.03
C ILE A 3 -25.92 3.82 -0.32
N LEU A 4 -25.87 5.15 -0.19
CA LEU A 4 -24.67 5.94 -0.46
C LEU A 4 -23.63 5.76 0.66
N LEU A 5 -24.09 5.65 1.90
CA LEU A 5 -23.28 5.26 3.05
C LEU A 5 -22.75 3.83 2.93
N LEU A 6 -23.56 2.88 2.45
CA LEU A 6 -23.14 1.49 2.24
C LEU A 6 -22.07 1.38 1.14
N LEU A 7 -22.22 2.14 0.05
CA LEU A 7 -21.24 2.20 -1.04
C LEU A 7 -19.93 2.87 -0.61
N LEU A 8 -20.01 3.91 0.23
CA LEU A 8 -18.84 4.51 0.88
C LEU A 8 -18.16 3.55 1.87
N PHE A 9 -18.94 2.71 2.57
CA PHE A 9 -18.40 1.72 3.50
C PHE A 9 -17.74 0.54 2.80
N ILE A 10 -18.31 0.11 1.66
CA ILE A 10 -17.75 -0.97 0.84
C ILE A 10 -16.53 -0.48 0.06
N SER A 11 -16.50 0.77 -0.41
CA SER A 11 -15.31 1.33 -1.08
C SER A 11 -14.15 1.54 -0.11
N THR A 12 -14.43 1.95 1.15
CA THR A 12 -13.40 2.01 2.20
C THR A 12 -12.92 0.62 2.62
N LEU A 13 -13.80 -0.38 2.74
CA LEU A 13 -13.41 -1.76 3.06
C LEU A 13 -12.63 -2.44 1.93
N ALA A 14 -13.07 -2.32 0.67
CA ALA A 14 -12.39 -2.89 -0.48
C ALA A 14 -11.04 -2.21 -0.73
N GLY A 15 -10.94 -0.90 -0.52
CA GLY A 15 -9.67 -0.20 -0.44
C GLY A 15 -8.80 -0.73 0.70
N SER A 16 -9.37 -0.89 1.90
CA SER A 16 -8.61 -1.36 3.07
C SER A 16 -8.01 -2.76 2.90
N PHE A 17 -8.66 -3.68 2.19
CA PHE A 17 -8.09 -5.02 1.95
C PHE A 17 -7.00 -5.04 0.85
N ALA A 18 -7.10 -4.17 -0.16
CA ALA A 18 -6.04 -4.01 -1.16
C ALA A 18 -4.83 -3.23 -0.58
N PHE A 19 -5.07 -2.25 0.30
CA PHE A 19 -4.03 -1.45 0.96
C PHE A 19 -3.43 -2.10 2.22
N ALA A 20 -4.13 -3.04 2.88
CA ALA A 20 -3.60 -3.69 4.08
C ALA A 20 -2.32 -4.50 3.80
N LYS A 21 -2.16 -5.05 2.60
CA LYS A 21 -0.94 -5.79 2.21
C LYS A 21 0.16 -4.90 1.62
N ASP A 22 -0.20 -3.69 1.17
CA ASP A 22 0.77 -2.67 0.75
C ASP A 22 1.54 -2.11 1.96
N LYS A 23 0.89 -2.12 3.14
CA LYS A 23 1.52 -1.77 4.42
C LYS A 23 2.66 -2.72 4.80
N ASP A 24 2.56 -4.02 4.46
CA ASP A 24 3.63 -4.99 4.71
C ASP A 24 4.89 -4.73 3.86
N ARG A 25 4.77 -3.98 2.74
CA ARG A 25 5.89 -3.66 1.83
C ARG A 25 6.58 -2.35 2.15
N GLU A 26 5.88 -1.36 2.68
CA GLU A 26 6.55 -0.17 3.24
C GLU A 26 7.51 -0.53 4.39
N ASP A 27 7.34 -1.72 4.97
CA ASP A 27 8.15 -2.27 6.05
C ASP A 27 9.17 -3.33 5.57
N LEU A 28 9.33 -3.56 4.25
CA LEU A 28 10.39 -4.42 3.69
C LEU A 28 11.75 -3.74 3.78
N GLU A 29 12.19 -3.45 5.00
CA GLU A 29 13.47 -2.86 5.30
C GLU A 29 14.56 -3.94 5.36
N TYR A 30 15.68 -3.69 4.71
CA TYR A 30 16.89 -4.46 4.98
C TYR A 30 17.41 -4.15 6.40
N LYS A 31 17.23 -5.09 7.34
CA LYS A 31 17.66 -4.96 8.75
C LYS A 31 19.04 -5.55 9.04
N GLY A 32 19.72 -6.08 8.01
CA GLY A 32 21.04 -6.71 8.15
C GLY A 32 22.19 -5.71 8.32
N LEU A 33 23.39 -6.24 8.53
CA LEU A 33 24.60 -5.40 8.57
C LEU A 33 24.88 -4.82 7.18
N PRO A 34 25.59 -3.69 7.06
CA PRO A 34 25.97 -3.12 5.76
C PRO A 34 27.07 -3.97 5.08
N ASN A 35 26.69 -5.18 4.66
CA ASN A 35 27.50 -6.19 4.03
C ASN A 35 26.87 -6.58 2.69
N TRP A 36 27.65 -6.41 1.61
CA TRP A 36 27.20 -6.64 0.25
C TRP A 36 26.71 -8.06 0.01
N SER A 37 27.36 -9.08 0.61
CA SER A 37 26.97 -10.47 0.41
C SER A 37 25.60 -10.76 1.02
N GLU A 38 25.33 -10.24 2.21
CA GLU A 38 24.03 -10.39 2.88
C GLU A 38 22.95 -9.58 2.16
N PHE A 39 23.25 -8.33 1.81
CA PHE A 39 22.33 -7.46 1.06
C PHE A 39 21.96 -8.06 -0.30
N ARG A 40 22.94 -8.60 -1.04
CA ARG A 40 22.70 -9.31 -2.30
C ARG A 40 21.76 -10.50 -2.12
N GLY A 41 21.99 -11.30 -1.07
CA GLY A 41 21.09 -12.42 -0.76
C GLY A 41 19.67 -11.95 -0.48
N PHE A 42 19.52 -10.90 0.30
CA PHE A 42 18.22 -10.28 0.60
C PHE A 42 17.51 -9.78 -0.67
N VAL A 43 18.19 -9.02 -1.52
CA VAL A 43 17.59 -8.47 -2.75
C VAL A 43 17.18 -9.59 -3.71
N LEU A 44 18.02 -10.60 -3.91
CA LEU A 44 17.69 -11.73 -4.79
C LEU A 44 16.50 -12.54 -4.27
N GLU A 45 16.35 -12.68 -2.96
CA GLU A 45 15.18 -13.36 -2.39
C GLU A 45 13.92 -12.50 -2.56
N GLN A 46 14.02 -11.19 -2.31
CA GLN A 46 12.92 -10.26 -2.55
C GLN A 46 12.47 -10.25 -4.01
N GLN A 47 13.39 -10.27 -4.98
CA GLN A 47 13.03 -10.36 -6.41
C GLN A 47 12.20 -11.61 -6.73
N ARG A 48 12.54 -12.77 -6.14
CA ARG A 48 11.76 -14.00 -6.33
C ARG A 48 10.39 -13.92 -5.66
N GLU A 49 10.32 -13.36 -4.46
CA GLU A 49 9.05 -13.14 -3.77
C GLU A 49 8.15 -12.18 -4.57
N ASP A 50 8.72 -11.11 -5.11
CA ASP A 50 8.07 -10.11 -5.95
C ASP A 50 7.49 -10.74 -7.23
N GLU A 51 8.27 -11.57 -7.92
CA GLU A 51 7.79 -12.31 -9.09
C GLU A 51 6.63 -13.25 -8.73
N ARG A 52 6.77 -14.03 -7.65
CA ARG A 52 5.75 -14.99 -7.21
C ARG A 52 4.46 -14.30 -6.78
N LEU A 53 4.57 -13.23 -6.00
CA LEU A 53 3.44 -12.43 -5.55
C LEU A 53 2.79 -11.72 -6.73
N GLY A 54 3.59 -11.12 -7.61
CA GLY A 54 3.12 -10.45 -8.82
C GLY A 54 2.28 -11.37 -9.70
N LEU A 55 2.79 -12.58 -9.98
CA LEU A 55 2.05 -13.60 -10.72
C LEU A 55 0.76 -14.02 -10.00
N SER A 56 0.82 -14.22 -8.68
CA SER A 56 -0.35 -14.63 -7.89
C SER A 56 -1.46 -13.56 -7.94
N TYR A 57 -1.09 -12.28 -7.86
CA TYR A 57 -2.01 -11.15 -7.98
C TYR A 57 -2.59 -11.02 -9.38
N MET A 58 -1.78 -11.18 -10.43
CA MET A 58 -2.27 -11.13 -11.80
C MET A 58 -3.25 -12.28 -12.09
N ILE A 59 -2.97 -13.51 -11.63
CA ILE A 59 -3.85 -14.66 -11.84
C ILE A 59 -5.17 -14.49 -11.07
N SER A 60 -5.09 -14.22 -9.77
CA SER A 60 -6.29 -14.04 -8.94
C SER A 60 -7.11 -12.82 -9.34
N GLY A 61 -6.44 -11.72 -9.70
CA GLY A 61 -7.07 -10.52 -10.26
C GLY A 61 -7.74 -10.78 -11.61
N GLY A 62 -7.11 -11.57 -12.48
CA GLY A 62 -7.69 -12.03 -13.75
C GLY A 62 -8.97 -12.85 -13.55
N LEU A 63 -8.95 -13.81 -12.63
CA LEU A 63 -10.14 -14.61 -12.29
C LEU A 63 -11.27 -13.74 -11.72
N ALA A 64 -10.94 -12.80 -10.82
CA ALA A 64 -11.91 -11.85 -10.27
C ALA A 64 -12.47 -10.89 -11.33
N ALA A 65 -11.63 -10.41 -12.26
CA ALA A 65 -12.04 -9.55 -13.36
C ALA A 65 -13.03 -10.26 -14.29
N VAL A 66 -12.69 -11.45 -14.77
CA VAL A 66 -13.55 -12.25 -15.66
C VAL A 66 -14.82 -12.68 -14.93
N GLY A 67 -14.70 -13.21 -13.71
CA GLY A 67 -15.83 -13.63 -12.90
C GLY A 67 -16.79 -12.49 -12.57
N GLY A 68 -16.25 -11.30 -12.28
CA GLY A 68 -17.04 -10.09 -12.05
C GLY A 68 -17.80 -9.65 -13.32
N VAL A 69 -17.15 -9.64 -14.48
CA VAL A 69 -17.83 -9.27 -15.75
C VAL A 69 -18.92 -10.28 -16.12
N VAL A 70 -18.65 -11.58 -15.99
CA VAL A 70 -19.64 -12.63 -16.29
C VAL A 70 -20.81 -12.56 -15.30
N GLY A 71 -20.51 -12.46 -14.00
CA GLY A 71 -21.52 -12.35 -12.94
C GLY A 71 -22.39 -11.11 -13.09
N TYR A 72 -21.81 -9.97 -13.47
CA TYR A 72 -22.56 -8.74 -13.73
C TYR A 72 -23.64 -8.94 -14.82
N ASN A 73 -23.28 -9.62 -15.91
CA ASN A 73 -24.19 -9.85 -17.04
C ASN A 73 -25.27 -10.89 -16.74
N LEU A 74 -24.99 -11.85 -15.85
CA LEU A 74 -25.94 -12.89 -15.44
C LEU A 74 -26.84 -12.47 -14.28
N ALA A 75 -26.46 -11.45 -13.52
CA ALA A 75 -27.25 -10.96 -12.40
C ALA A 75 -28.50 -10.20 -12.86
N GLU A 76 -29.64 -10.50 -12.23
CA GLU A 76 -30.93 -9.85 -12.51
C GLU A 76 -31.15 -8.63 -11.61
N ASP A 77 -30.68 -8.67 -10.37
CA ASP A 77 -30.91 -7.61 -9.39
C ASP A 77 -29.78 -6.55 -9.36
N PRO A 78 -30.11 -5.27 -9.06
CA PRO A 78 -29.14 -4.18 -9.04
C PRO A 78 -28.04 -4.31 -7.99
N PHE A 79 -28.30 -5.01 -6.88
CA PHE A 79 -27.33 -5.17 -5.80
C PHE A 79 -26.23 -6.16 -6.21
N SER A 80 -26.60 -7.33 -6.72
CA SER A 80 -25.66 -8.33 -7.23
C SER A 80 -24.82 -7.77 -8.39
N ARG A 81 -25.44 -7.01 -9.31
CA ARG A 81 -24.69 -6.30 -10.36
C ARG A 81 -23.64 -5.36 -9.78
N SER A 82 -23.98 -4.61 -8.75
CA SER A 82 -23.04 -3.68 -8.10
C SER A 82 -21.88 -4.43 -7.44
N VAL A 83 -22.15 -5.55 -6.75
CA VAL A 83 -21.10 -6.39 -6.15
C VAL A 83 -20.16 -6.93 -7.22
N TYR A 84 -20.69 -7.49 -8.32
CA TYR A 84 -19.88 -8.01 -9.41
C TYR A 84 -19.05 -6.95 -10.13
N ALA A 85 -19.58 -5.73 -10.30
CA ALA A 85 -18.83 -4.60 -10.85
C ALA A 85 -17.67 -4.16 -9.94
N ILE A 86 -17.87 -4.20 -8.62
CA ILE A 86 -16.79 -3.96 -7.64
C ILE A 86 -15.75 -5.06 -7.75
N THR A 87 -16.17 -6.33 -7.79
CA THR A 87 -15.26 -7.48 -7.95
C THR A 87 -14.42 -7.36 -9.22
N SER A 88 -15.01 -6.96 -10.35
CA SER A 88 -14.24 -6.78 -11.59
C SER A 88 -13.22 -5.64 -11.48
N THR A 89 -13.60 -4.53 -10.85
CA THR A 89 -12.71 -3.38 -10.64
C THR A 89 -11.54 -3.71 -9.72
N VAL A 90 -11.81 -4.41 -8.61
CA VAL A 90 -10.79 -4.92 -7.70
C VAL A 90 -9.87 -5.92 -8.42
N GLY A 91 -10.43 -6.78 -9.27
CA GLY A 91 -9.65 -7.71 -10.09
C GLY A 91 -8.66 -7.00 -11.02
N ILE A 92 -9.11 -5.96 -11.72
CA ILE A 92 -8.25 -5.14 -12.60
C ILE A 92 -7.16 -4.43 -11.78
N ALA A 93 -7.51 -3.85 -10.63
CA ALA A 93 -6.54 -3.22 -9.75
C ALA A 93 -5.48 -4.23 -9.24
N ALA A 94 -5.89 -5.44 -8.89
CA ALA A 94 -4.99 -6.52 -8.50
C ALA A 94 -4.04 -6.95 -9.64
N ILE A 95 -4.51 -6.95 -10.91
CA ILE A 95 -3.64 -7.18 -12.07
C ILE A 95 -2.59 -6.07 -12.17
N GLY A 96 -3.00 -4.80 -12.09
CA GLY A 96 -2.09 -3.67 -12.15
C GLY A 96 -1.04 -3.70 -11.03
N LEU A 97 -1.45 -4.06 -9.81
CA LEU A 97 -0.55 -4.24 -8.68
C LEU A 97 0.43 -5.40 -8.92
N GLY A 98 -0.07 -6.55 -9.35
CA GLY A 98 0.76 -7.71 -9.64
C GLY A 98 1.77 -7.47 -10.76
N ALA A 99 1.36 -6.72 -11.79
CA ALA A 99 2.23 -6.26 -12.88
C ALA A 99 3.36 -5.36 -12.35
N SER A 100 3.03 -4.43 -11.45
CA SER A 100 4.04 -3.56 -10.82
C SER A 100 5.09 -4.39 -10.08
N TYR A 101 4.68 -5.38 -9.28
CA TYR A 101 5.62 -6.25 -8.57
C TYR A 101 6.47 -7.09 -9.53
N TYR A 102 5.86 -7.67 -10.57
CA TYR A 102 6.56 -8.55 -11.48
C TYR A 102 7.60 -7.82 -12.35
N TRP A 103 7.31 -6.60 -12.82
CA TRP A 103 8.16 -5.90 -13.78
C TRP A 103 8.99 -4.75 -13.20
N THR A 104 8.52 -4.09 -12.14
CA THR A 104 9.22 -2.93 -11.57
C THR A 104 10.05 -3.31 -10.34
N GLY A 105 9.66 -4.38 -9.64
CA GLY A 105 10.38 -4.88 -8.47
C GLY A 105 10.36 -3.92 -7.27
N ASN A 106 11.37 -4.03 -6.42
CA ASN A 106 11.50 -3.28 -5.17
C ASN A 106 12.47 -2.08 -5.31
N GLU A 107 12.38 -1.10 -4.40
CA GLU A 107 13.21 0.11 -4.32
C GLU A 107 14.73 -0.19 -4.27
N TYR A 108 15.11 -1.38 -3.80
CA TYR A 108 16.49 -1.84 -3.77
C TYR A 108 17.03 -2.34 -5.10
N ASP A 109 16.19 -2.71 -6.07
CA ASP A 109 16.61 -3.42 -7.28
C ASP A 109 17.48 -2.55 -8.18
N SER A 110 17.13 -1.27 -8.31
CA SER A 110 17.91 -0.31 -9.11
C SER A 110 19.29 -0.06 -8.51
N PHE A 111 19.37 0.07 -7.18
CA PHE A 111 20.63 0.25 -6.47
C PHE A 111 21.50 -1.01 -6.52
N TYR A 112 20.88 -2.18 -6.31
CA TYR A 112 21.53 -3.47 -6.44
C TYR A 112 22.10 -3.67 -7.84
N TYR A 113 21.31 -3.43 -8.89
CA TYR A 113 21.75 -3.55 -10.27
C TYR A 113 22.96 -2.65 -10.57
N ALA A 114 22.93 -1.40 -10.10
CA ALA A 114 24.03 -0.46 -10.28
C ALA A 114 25.33 -0.91 -9.59
N LEU A 115 25.24 -1.44 -8.36
CA LEU A 115 26.41 -1.89 -7.60
C LEU A 115 26.92 -3.28 -7.99
N GLU A 116 26.05 -4.21 -8.37
CA GLU A 116 26.44 -5.57 -8.77
C GLU A 116 27.35 -5.51 -10.00
N HIS A 117 26.99 -4.69 -10.99
CA HIS A 117 27.70 -4.54 -12.25
C HIS A 117 28.83 -3.48 -12.22
N ALA A 118 29.00 -2.77 -11.10
CA ALA A 118 30.10 -1.83 -10.94
C ALA A 118 31.44 -2.59 -10.76
N ASN A 119 32.47 -2.16 -11.51
CA ASN A 119 33.83 -2.68 -11.37
C ASN A 119 34.56 -2.02 -10.18
N ILE A 120 34.07 -2.28 -8.97
CA ILE A 120 34.61 -1.78 -7.71
C ILE A 120 34.78 -2.92 -6.71
N SER A 121 35.68 -2.74 -5.75
CA SER A 121 35.98 -3.73 -4.72
C SER A 121 34.79 -3.98 -3.78
N ILE A 122 34.75 -5.14 -3.13
CA ILE A 122 33.73 -5.49 -2.13
C ILE A 122 33.73 -4.47 -0.98
N GLN A 123 34.90 -3.98 -0.59
CA GLN A 123 35.05 -2.99 0.47
C GLN A 123 34.39 -1.65 0.09
N GLU A 124 34.55 -1.23 -1.16
CA GLU A 124 33.87 -0.04 -1.70
C GLU A 124 32.36 -0.25 -1.79
N LYS A 125 31.89 -1.42 -2.25
CA LYS A 125 30.45 -1.76 -2.26
C LYS A 125 29.85 -1.68 -0.85
N ASN A 126 30.52 -2.22 0.17
CA ASN A 126 30.07 -2.13 1.56
C ASN A 126 30.00 -0.68 2.07
N ALA A 127 31.00 0.15 1.73
CA ALA A 127 31.02 1.55 2.13
C ALA A 127 29.89 2.36 1.48
N ILE A 128 29.59 2.11 0.20
CA ILE A 128 28.47 2.74 -0.50
C ILE A 128 27.14 2.26 0.06
N LEU A 129 26.99 0.94 0.26
CA LEU A 129 25.81 0.33 0.86
C LEU A 129 25.51 0.93 2.23
N LYS A 130 26.53 1.09 3.09
CA LYS A 130 26.34 1.72 4.41
C LYS A 130 25.72 3.11 4.29
N ARG A 131 26.26 3.96 3.41
CA ARG A 131 25.75 5.33 3.20
C ARG A 131 24.34 5.34 2.62
N TYR A 132 24.06 4.41 1.70
CA TYR A 132 22.74 4.23 1.12
C TYR A 132 21.72 3.85 2.20
N LEU A 133 22.00 2.84 3.03
CA LEU A 133 21.13 2.40 4.12
C LEU A 133 20.91 3.49 5.18
N GLU A 134 21.95 4.27 5.51
CA GLU A 134 21.82 5.43 6.40
C GLU A 134 20.86 6.49 5.82
N LYS A 135 20.95 6.74 4.50
CA LYS A 135 20.10 7.71 3.82
C LYS A 135 18.65 7.24 3.70
N GLU A 136 18.46 5.97 3.37
CA GLU A 136 17.19 5.25 3.36
C GLU A 136 16.47 5.37 4.70
N ARG A 137 17.17 5.07 5.80
CA ARG A 137 16.61 5.20 7.15
C ARG A 137 16.15 6.63 7.45
N GLN A 138 16.95 7.63 7.08
CA GLN A 138 16.57 9.03 7.25
C GLN A 138 15.31 9.39 6.44
N TRP A 139 15.21 8.88 5.21
CA TRP A 139 14.04 9.11 4.36
C TRP A 139 12.79 8.44 4.92
N ARG A 140 12.90 7.22 5.43
CA ARG A 140 11.81 6.52 6.13
C ARG A 140 11.34 7.28 7.35
N GLU A 141 12.25 7.72 8.22
CA GLU A 141 11.90 8.51 9.40
C GLU A 141 11.17 9.81 9.03
N ASN A 142 11.64 10.50 8.00
CA ASN A 142 10.98 11.71 7.50
C ASN A 142 9.59 11.43 6.93
N ARG A 143 9.43 10.39 6.09
CA ARG A 143 8.12 9.99 5.54
C ARG A 143 7.15 9.60 6.64
N ARG A 144 7.62 8.86 7.64
CA ARG A 144 6.84 8.49 8.83
C ARG A 144 6.33 9.73 9.56
N TRP A 145 7.21 10.69 9.85
CA TRP A 145 6.81 11.94 10.50
C TRP A 145 5.87 12.80 9.66
N ILE A 146 6.06 12.84 8.34
CA ILE A 146 5.13 13.52 7.44
C ILE A 146 3.73 12.89 7.55
N ARG A 147 3.62 11.55 7.56
CA ARG A 147 2.32 10.87 7.73
C ARG A 147 1.68 11.15 9.08
N VAL A 148 2.46 11.09 10.16
CA VAL A 148 1.98 11.45 11.50
C VAL A 148 1.40 12.87 11.47
N ALA A 149 2.15 13.83 10.93
CA ALA A 149 1.70 15.22 10.84
C ALA A 149 0.46 15.38 9.95
N THR A 150 0.42 14.74 8.78
CA THR A 150 -0.73 14.79 7.87
C THR A 150 -1.97 14.23 8.52
N HIS A 151 -1.92 13.03 9.10
CA HIS A 151 -3.08 12.44 9.75
C HIS A 151 -3.50 13.21 11.01
N ALA A 152 -2.55 13.77 11.77
CA ALA A 152 -2.87 14.65 12.90
C ALA A 152 -3.60 15.93 12.44
N LEU A 153 -3.14 16.58 11.37
CA LEU A 153 -3.78 17.77 10.79
C LEU A 153 -5.19 17.45 10.25
N ILE A 154 -5.35 16.33 9.54
CA ILE A 154 -6.66 15.87 9.06
C ILE A 154 -7.58 15.58 10.25
N ALA A 155 -7.08 14.98 11.33
CA ALA A 155 -7.88 14.73 12.52
C ALA A 155 -8.38 16.03 13.16
N VAL A 156 -7.49 17.01 13.36
CA VAL A 156 -7.84 18.34 13.90
C VAL A 156 -8.87 19.04 13.01
N ALA A 157 -8.67 19.04 11.69
CA ALA A 157 -9.61 19.65 10.75
C ALA A 157 -11.00 18.99 10.84
N ASN A 158 -11.07 17.66 10.89
CA ASN A 158 -12.35 16.94 11.02
C ASN A 158 -13.03 17.19 12.38
N PHE A 159 -12.27 17.24 13.49
CA PHE A 159 -12.86 17.59 14.80
C PHE A 159 -13.37 19.03 14.83
N TYR A 160 -12.67 19.96 14.19
CA TYR A 160 -13.11 21.35 14.04
C TYR A 160 -14.39 21.44 13.20
N SER A 161 -14.45 20.75 12.06
CA SER A 161 -15.66 20.66 11.24
C SER A 161 -16.84 20.04 12.01
N ALA A 162 -16.61 18.97 12.78
CA ALA A 162 -17.64 18.37 13.63
C ALA A 162 -18.17 19.33 14.71
N ALA A 163 -17.32 20.21 15.25
CA ALA A 163 -17.71 21.19 16.25
C ALA A 163 -18.62 22.29 15.69
N GLN A 164 -18.47 22.62 14.40
CA GLN A 164 -19.27 23.64 13.71
C GLN A 164 -20.52 23.10 13.00
N GLU A 165 -20.55 21.80 12.72
CA GLU A 165 -21.65 21.18 11.98
C GLU A 165 -22.93 21.09 12.82
N GLU A 166 -24.02 21.60 12.26
CA GLU A 166 -25.35 21.56 12.89
C GLU A 166 -26.08 20.24 12.59
N ASN A 167 -25.82 19.64 11.42
CA ASN A 167 -26.44 18.37 11.05
C ASN A 167 -25.81 17.20 11.82
N SER A 168 -26.62 16.50 12.62
CA SER A 168 -26.15 15.41 13.48
C SER A 168 -25.51 14.25 12.71
N ASP A 169 -26.03 13.89 11.54
CA ASP A 169 -25.51 12.76 10.76
C ASP A 169 -24.14 13.10 10.17
N VAL A 170 -23.98 14.32 9.65
CA VAL A 170 -22.71 14.81 9.09
C VAL A 170 -21.67 15.00 10.19
N LYS A 171 -22.10 15.51 11.35
CA LYS A 171 -21.27 15.66 12.55
C LYS A 171 -20.69 14.32 13.02
N SER A 172 -21.50 13.26 13.06
CA SER A 172 -21.03 11.92 13.40
C SER A 172 -19.98 11.39 12.42
N VAL A 173 -20.14 11.67 11.12
CA VAL A 173 -19.13 11.31 10.10
C VAL A 173 -17.81 12.04 10.37
N PHE A 174 -17.84 13.34 10.62
CA PHE A 174 -16.62 14.10 10.92
C PHE A 174 -15.93 13.65 12.20
N TYR A 175 -16.66 13.33 13.27
CA TYR A 175 -16.06 12.73 14.47
C TYR A 175 -15.40 11.38 14.20
N PHE A 176 -16.04 10.51 13.41
CA PHE A 176 -15.47 9.23 13.02
C PHE A 176 -14.17 9.41 12.21
N LEU A 177 -14.18 10.29 11.21
CA LEU A 177 -13.00 10.59 10.40
C LEU A 177 -11.87 11.20 11.24
N GLY A 178 -12.21 12.08 12.19
CA GLY A 178 -11.26 12.63 13.16
C GLY A 178 -10.58 11.53 13.97
N ALA A 179 -11.37 10.66 14.60
CA ALA A 179 -10.88 9.55 15.41
C ALA A 179 -10.03 8.56 14.59
N ALA A 180 -10.49 8.17 13.39
CA ALA A 180 -9.76 7.27 12.51
C ALA A 180 -8.37 7.83 12.14
N ASN A 181 -8.30 9.12 11.80
CA ASN A 181 -7.03 9.76 11.47
C ASN A 181 -6.14 9.94 12.71
N THR A 182 -6.68 10.16 13.90
CA THR A 182 -5.89 10.14 15.15
C THR A 182 -5.27 8.77 15.39
N VAL A 183 -6.04 7.68 15.24
CA VAL A 183 -5.51 6.31 15.36
C VAL A 183 -4.41 6.06 14.33
N MET A 184 -4.59 6.49 13.08
CA MET A 184 -3.56 6.36 12.04
C MET A 184 -2.30 7.16 12.40
N ALA A 185 -2.43 8.41 12.86
CA ALA A 185 -1.30 9.22 13.29
C ALA A 185 -0.52 8.56 14.43
N ILE A 186 -1.20 8.04 15.45
CA ILE A 186 -0.58 7.30 16.56
C ILE A 186 0.08 6.02 16.04
N SER A 187 -0.57 5.28 15.13
CA SER A 187 -0.02 4.03 14.60
C SER A 187 1.31 4.24 13.87
N TYR A 188 1.51 5.40 13.23
CA TYR A 188 2.78 5.72 12.56
C TYR A 188 3.85 6.27 13.51
N THR A 189 3.57 6.46 14.81
CA THR A 189 4.60 6.88 15.78
C THR A 189 5.43 5.71 16.32
N PHE A 190 4.91 4.48 16.21
CA PHE A 190 5.56 3.24 16.62
C PHE A 190 5.99 2.45 15.37
#